data_AF-A0A1X0QS04-F1
#
_entry.id   AF-A0A1X0QS04-F1
#
_cell.length_a   1.000
_cell.length_b   1.000
_cell.length_c   1.000
_cell.angle_alpha   90.00
_cell.angle_beta   90.00
_cell.angle_gamma   90.00
#
_symmetry.space_group_name_H-M   'P 1'
#
loop_
_entity.id
_entity.type
_entity.pdbx_description
1 polymer ?
#
loop_
_entity_poly.entity_id
_entity_poly.type
_entity_poly.pdbx_seq_one_letter_code
_entity_poly.pdbx_strand_id
1 'polypeptide(L)'
;QPEKPILSPPSTPRHMHPPRDISISHVLQASMDKPISEDNKGAQMLLNMGWRKGEGLGKNRSGIVDPVKAQQYGQGSGIGKSL
;
A
#
# COMPACT_ATOMS: atom_id res chain seq x y z
N GLN A 1 -49.33 -25.82 23.03
CA GLN A 1 -48.61 -24.55 22.78
C GLN A 1 -48.76 -24.25 21.29
N PRO A 2 -49.12 -23.02 20.87
CA PRO A 2 -49.21 -22.72 19.44
C PRO A 2 -47.78 -22.60 18.86
N GLU A 3 -47.55 -23.21 17.69
CA GLU A 3 -46.29 -23.11 16.97
C GLU A 3 -46.05 -21.68 16.48
N LYS A 4 -44.84 -21.15 16.71
CA LYS A 4 -44.47 -19.80 16.31
C LYS A 4 -44.24 -19.75 14.79
N PRO A 5 -44.79 -18.76 14.05
CA PRO A 5 -44.59 -18.67 12.61
C PRO A 5 -43.09 -18.52 12.26
N ILE A 6 -42.61 -19.32 11.33
CA ILE A 6 -41.23 -19.27 10.84
C ILE A 6 -41.13 -18.07 9.89
N LEU A 7 -40.60 -16.94 10.36
CA LEU A 7 -40.35 -15.78 9.51
C LEU A 7 -39.01 -16.01 8.78
N SER A 8 -39.05 -16.15 7.45
CA SER A 8 -37.85 -16.22 6.61
C SER A 8 -36.97 -14.98 6.87
N PRO A 9 -35.65 -15.11 7.00
CA PRO A 9 -34.78 -13.96 7.22
C PRO A 9 -34.88 -12.97 6.04
N PRO A 10 -34.86 -11.65 6.30
CA PRO A 10 -34.93 -10.66 5.25
C PRO A 10 -33.73 -10.82 4.30
N SER A 11 -34.01 -10.91 3.00
CA SER A 11 -32.95 -10.92 1.98
C SER A 11 -32.16 -9.62 2.09
N THR A 12 -30.90 -9.73 2.48
CA THR A 12 -30.02 -8.57 2.64
C THR A 12 -29.89 -7.88 1.28
N PRO A 13 -30.08 -6.54 1.19
CA PRO A 13 -29.88 -5.83 -0.07
C PRO A 13 -28.45 -6.08 -0.56
N ARG A 14 -28.32 -6.70 -1.73
CA ARG A 14 -27.01 -6.86 -2.36
C ARG A 14 -26.49 -5.47 -2.68
N HIS A 15 -25.60 -4.95 -1.84
CA HIS A 15 -24.87 -3.72 -2.11
C HIS A 15 -24.16 -3.88 -3.46
N MET A 16 -24.71 -3.22 -4.48
CA MET A 16 -24.05 -3.04 -5.76
C MET A 16 -22.81 -2.19 -5.51
N HIS A 17 -21.67 -2.86 -5.35
CA HIS A 17 -20.38 -2.18 -5.36
C HIS A 17 -20.12 -1.71 -6.80
N PRO A 18 -19.62 -0.48 -7.00
CA PRO A 18 -19.16 -0.05 -8.31
C PRO A 18 -18.10 -1.04 -8.85
N PRO A 19 -17.91 -1.12 -10.18
CA PRO A 19 -16.96 -2.03 -10.82
C PRO A 19 -15.59 -1.97 -10.12
N ARG A 20 -15.13 -3.13 -9.67
CA ARG A 20 -14.04 -3.30 -8.68
C ARG A 20 -12.65 -3.35 -9.31
N ASP A 21 -12.51 -3.07 -10.59
CA ASP A 21 -11.35 -3.55 -11.36
C ASP A 21 -10.30 -2.50 -11.70
N ILE A 22 -10.29 -1.36 -11.00
CA ILE A 22 -9.13 -0.47 -11.04
C ILE A 22 -8.41 -0.56 -9.69
N SER A 23 -7.52 -1.54 -9.57
CA SER A 23 -6.48 -1.52 -8.54
C SER A 23 -5.52 -0.36 -8.85
N ILE A 24 -5.91 0.85 -8.46
CA ILE A 24 -5.05 2.05 -8.53
C ILE A 24 -3.71 1.80 -7.79
N SER A 25 -3.72 0.87 -6.83
CA SER A 25 -2.57 0.40 -6.07
C SER A 25 -1.40 -0.04 -6.95
N HIS A 26 -1.66 -0.69 -8.10
CA HIS A 26 -0.60 -1.24 -8.94
C HIS A 26 0.00 -0.23 -9.92
N VAL A 27 -0.74 0.82 -10.27
CA VAL A 27 -0.36 1.75 -11.35
C VAL A 27 0.51 2.91 -10.87
N LEU A 28 0.52 3.22 -9.56
CA LEU A 28 1.22 4.40 -9.02
C LEU A 28 2.37 4.09 -8.06
N GLN A 29 2.70 2.81 -7.83
CA GLN A 29 3.74 2.45 -6.88
C GLN A 29 5.13 2.61 -7.50
N ALA A 30 6.01 3.37 -6.83
CA ALA A 30 7.42 3.45 -7.20
C ALA A 30 8.08 2.07 -7.07
N SER A 31 8.99 1.76 -7.98
CA SER A 31 9.77 0.52 -7.92
C SER A 31 10.61 0.47 -6.65
N MET A 32 10.63 -0.69 -5.98
CA MET A 32 11.49 -0.94 -4.81
C MET A 32 12.91 -1.38 -5.21
N ASP A 33 13.07 -1.85 -6.45
CA ASP A 33 14.31 -2.46 -6.93
C ASP A 33 15.07 -1.53 -7.90
N LYS A 34 14.39 -0.52 -8.45
CA LYS A 34 14.99 0.49 -9.32
C LYS A 34 15.24 1.79 -8.54
N PRO A 35 16.49 2.29 -8.52
CA PRO A 35 16.78 3.60 -7.95
C PRO A 35 15.98 4.73 -8.58
N ILE A 36 15.76 5.81 -7.82
CA ILE A 36 15.16 7.03 -8.36
C ILE A 36 16.01 7.58 -9.51
N SER A 37 15.35 7.98 -10.59
CA SER A 37 16.03 8.51 -11.77
C SER A 37 16.55 9.93 -11.54
N GLU A 38 17.62 10.32 -12.21
CA GLU A 38 18.30 11.62 -12.01
C GLU A 38 17.54 12.81 -12.60
N ASP A 39 16.63 12.56 -13.56
CA ASP A 39 15.67 13.54 -14.07
C ASP A 39 14.49 13.79 -13.12
N ASN A 40 14.37 12.99 -12.06
CA ASN A 40 13.35 13.23 -11.04
C ASN A 40 13.68 14.51 -10.24
N LYS A 41 12.71 15.42 -10.16
CA LYS A 41 12.87 16.69 -9.43
C LYS A 41 13.29 16.53 -7.97
N GLY A 42 12.77 15.51 -7.28
CA GLY A 42 13.17 15.19 -5.90
C GLY A 42 14.61 14.69 -5.81
N ALA A 43 15.07 13.88 -6.77
CA ALA A 43 16.47 13.46 -6.84
C ALA A 43 17.41 14.66 -7.07
N GLN A 44 17.05 15.58 -7.97
CA GLN A 44 17.80 16.82 -8.20
C GLN A 44 17.87 17.70 -6.95
N MET A 45 16.77 17.83 -6.21
CA MET A 45 16.75 18.56 -4.95
C MET A 45 17.67 17.93 -3.89
N LEU A 46 17.66 16.60 -3.75
CA LEU A 46 18.54 15.90 -2.82
C LEU A 46 20.02 16.14 -3.16
N LEU A 47 20.39 16.04 -4.43
CA LEU A 47 21.75 16.32 -4.90
C LEU A 47 22.17 17.77 -4.58
N ASN A 48 21.28 18.74 -4.81
CA ASN A 48 21.53 20.15 -4.48
C ASN A 48 21.67 20.40 -2.97
N MET A 49 21.07 19.54 -2.13
CA MET A 49 21.24 19.57 -0.68
C MET A 49 22.47 18.79 -0.18
N GLY A 50 23.33 18.31 -1.09
CA GLY A 50 24.58 17.63 -0.77
C GLY A 50 24.43 16.14 -0.46
N TRP A 51 23.24 15.56 -0.67
CA TRP A 51 23.08 14.11 -0.66
C TRP A 51 23.77 13.50 -1.89
N ARG A 52 24.28 12.28 -1.76
CA ARG A 52 25.00 11.57 -2.83
C ARG A 52 24.35 10.23 -3.10
N LYS A 53 24.27 9.85 -4.37
CA LYS A 53 23.69 8.58 -4.81
C LYS A 53 24.34 7.40 -4.06
N GLY A 54 23.50 6.56 -3.46
CA GLY A 54 23.92 5.38 -2.71
C GLY A 54 24.31 5.64 -1.24
N GLU A 55 24.30 6.88 -0.77
CA GLU A 55 24.52 7.20 0.65
C GLU A 55 23.21 7.30 1.42
N GLY A 56 23.25 6.98 2.71
CA GLY A 56 22.13 7.20 3.61
C GLY A 56 21.90 8.69 3.89
N LEU A 57 20.70 9.04 4.34
CA LEU A 57 20.37 10.41 4.76
C LEU A 57 20.89 10.71 6.18
N GLY A 58 20.92 12.00 6.54
CA GLY A 58 21.29 12.49 7.88
C GLY A 58 22.75 12.93 8.01
N LYS A 59 23.10 13.53 9.15
CA LYS A 59 24.41 14.17 9.40
C LYS A 59 25.60 13.27 9.11
N ASN A 60 25.49 11.99 9.47
CA ASN A 60 26.55 10.99 9.34
C ASN A 60 26.34 10.05 8.14
N ARG A 61 25.36 10.33 7.26
CA ARG A 61 25.02 9.50 6.09
C ARG A 61 24.69 8.04 6.41
N SER A 62 24.25 7.78 7.64
CA SER A 62 23.98 6.45 8.19
C SER A 62 22.49 6.08 8.17
N GLY A 63 21.65 6.89 7.54
CA GLY A 63 20.25 6.57 7.33
C GLY A 63 20.07 5.34 6.43
N ILE A 64 18.86 4.78 6.43
CA ILE A 64 18.49 3.63 5.61
C ILE A 64 18.70 3.95 4.12
N VAL A 65 19.43 3.08 3.42
CA VAL A 65 19.73 3.24 1.99
C VAL A 65 18.69 2.55 1.11
N ASP A 66 18.28 1.34 1.49
CA ASP A 66 17.30 0.55 0.75
C ASP A 66 15.87 0.82 1.22
N PRO A 67 14.88 0.88 0.31
CA PRO A 67 13.48 1.06 0.70
C PRO A 67 13.01 -0.02 1.69
N VAL A 68 12.27 0.39 2.72
CA VAL A 68 11.66 -0.55 3.66
C VAL A 68 10.51 -1.27 2.95
N LYS A 69 10.59 -2.60 2.89
CA LYS A 69 9.56 -3.44 2.26
C LYS A 69 8.33 -3.54 3.15
N ALA A 70 7.19 -3.10 2.65
CA ALA A 70 5.92 -3.30 3.31
C ALA A 70 5.28 -4.62 2.85
N GLN A 71 4.75 -5.40 3.80
CA GLN A 71 3.90 -6.55 3.47
C GLN A 71 2.52 -6.05 3.04
N GLN A 72 2.05 -6.52 1.90
CA GLN A 72 0.69 -6.26 1.43
C GLN A 72 -0.22 -7.40 1.90
N TYR A 73 -1.36 -7.05 2.48
CA TYR A 73 -2.38 -7.99 2.90
C TYR A 73 -3.61 -7.85 2.01
N GLY A 74 -4.29 -8.97 1.75
CA GLY A 74 -5.57 -8.96 1.06
C GLY A 74 -6.60 -8.13 1.84
N GLN A 75 -7.48 -7.44 1.11
CA GLN A 75 -8.56 -6.65 1.69
C GLN A 75 -9.39 -7.50 2.67
N GLY A 76 -9.66 -6.95 3.87
CA GLY A 76 -10.39 -7.67 4.93
C GLY A 76 -9.57 -8.71 5.70
N SER A 77 -8.25 -8.80 5.51
CA SER A 77 -7.40 -9.66 6.34
C SER A 77 -7.24 -9.09 7.74
N GLY A 78 -7.49 -9.91 8.76
CA GLY A 78 -7.23 -9.55 10.15
C GLY A 78 -5.72 -9.45 10.44
N ILE A 79 -5.37 -8.57 11.39
CA ILE A 79 -3.99 -8.41 11.85
C ILE A 79 -3.53 -9.73 12.48
N GLY A 80 -2.38 -10.25 12.06
CA GLY A 80 -1.84 -11.54 12.52
C GLY A 80 -2.25 -12.75 11.67
N LYS A 81 -3.13 -12.58 10.67
CA LYS A 81 -3.37 -13.61 9.66
C LYS A 81 -2.08 -13.79 8.85
N SER A 82 -1.37 -14.89 9.12
CA SER A 82 -0.18 -15.26 8.35
C SER A 82 -0.56 -15.64 6.93
N LEU A 83 0.30 -15.30 5.97
CA LEU A 83 0.16 -15.65 4.55
C LEU A 83 0.26 -17.15 4.32
#